data_AF-A0A9P0GHM3-F1
#
_entry.id   AF-A0A9P0GHM3-F1
#
_cell.length_a   1.000
_cell.length_b   1.000
_cell.length_c   1.000
_cell.angle_alpha   90.00
_cell.angle_beta   90.00
_cell.angle_gamma   90.00
#
_symmetry.space_group_name_H-M   'P 1'
#
loop_
_entity.id
_entity.type
_entity.pdbx_description
1 polymer ?
#
loop_
_entity_poly.entity_id
_entity_poly.type
_entity_poly.pdbx_seq_one_letter_code
_entity_poly.pdbx_strand_id
1 'polypeptide(L)'
;MSSRKLSGARRRKLLRKEEEKSKELLKKVPKLDNYFKIAPKTSETNLIQPHMEDEEYDNNNVITYSSTSGTGTWSENSDKNAIVATINNVVTVGDNLSSELIRRKIAYERVSNTFGFMGSLCNLSDNQISIEAANLWQSYQYELDRDFAEECIQFKYVLKALKEENKEENKEENYNMAKILQVLRRLKIVATYPNIDTALNIFFDNTGN
;
A
#
# COMPACT_ATOMS: atom_id res chain seq x y z
N MET A 1 0.77 23.05 35.07
CA MET A 1 1.80 23.97 34.52
C MET A 1 1.26 24.60 33.23
N SER A 2 1.17 25.94 33.19
CA SER A 2 0.57 26.70 32.08
C SER A 2 1.46 26.69 30.83
N SER A 3 0.95 26.16 29.71
CA SER A 3 1.57 26.25 28.39
C SER A 3 1.55 27.71 27.93
N ARG A 4 2.69 28.39 28.02
CA ARG A 4 2.85 29.75 27.49
C ARG A 4 2.71 29.71 25.96
N LYS A 5 1.54 30.13 25.47
CA LYS A 5 1.29 30.35 24.04
C LYS A 5 2.35 31.31 23.50
N LEU A 6 3.04 30.89 22.43
CA LEU A 6 4.06 31.69 21.76
C LEU A 6 3.44 32.99 21.21
N SER A 7 4.12 34.12 21.44
CA SER A 7 3.77 35.40 20.84
C SER A 7 3.69 35.27 19.30
N GLY A 8 2.72 35.96 18.68
CA GLY A 8 2.47 35.90 17.24
C GLY A 8 3.69 36.26 16.38
N ALA A 9 4.58 37.13 16.87
CA ALA A 9 5.84 37.44 16.20
C ALA A 9 6.78 36.24 16.12
N ARG A 10 6.85 35.45 17.20
CA ARG A 10 7.69 34.24 17.28
C ARG A 10 7.12 33.12 16.41
N ARG A 11 5.80 33.02 16.30
CA ARG A 11 5.11 32.09 15.39
C ARG A 11 5.40 32.39 13.92
N ARG A 12 5.32 33.67 13.51
CA ARG A 12 5.64 34.09 12.12
C ARG A 12 7.10 33.80 11.74
N LYS A 13 8.05 34.00 12.67
CA LYS A 13 9.47 33.70 12.44
C LYS A 13 9.73 32.21 12.27
N LEU A 14 8.99 31.36 13.00
CA LEU A 14 9.14 29.91 12.92
C LEU A 14 8.60 29.36 11.59
N LEU A 15 7.43 29.84 11.15
CA LEU A 15 6.85 29.48 9.84
C LEU A 15 7.78 29.83 8.67
N ARG A 16 8.38 31.03 8.66
CA ARG A 16 9.36 31.41 7.62
C ARG A 16 10.58 30.47 7.59
N LYS A 17 11.09 30.09 8.76
CA LYS A 17 12.24 29.17 8.87
C LYS A 17 11.88 27.76 8.38
N GLU A 18 10.65 27.33 8.57
CA GLU A 18 10.15 26.03 8.10
C GLU A 18 9.94 26.01 6.58
N GLU A 19 9.40 27.10 6.02
CA GLU A 19 9.29 27.30 4.56
C GLU A 19 10.65 27.37 3.86
N GLU A 20 11.65 28.02 4.47
CA GLU A 20 13.01 28.05 3.93
C GLU A 20 13.63 26.65 3.91
N LYS A 21 13.45 25.88 4.98
CA LYS A 21 13.90 24.49 5.06
C LYS A 21 13.21 23.59 4.02
N SER A 22 11.89 23.72 3.85
CA SER A 22 11.16 22.90 2.87
C SER A 22 11.58 23.23 1.44
N LYS A 23 11.82 24.52 1.12
CA LYS A 23 12.38 24.95 -0.17
C LYS A 23 13.79 24.42 -0.41
N GLU A 24 14.62 24.36 0.63
CA GLU A 24 15.98 23.82 0.51
C GLU A 24 15.98 22.31 0.29
N LEU A 25 15.06 21.58 0.94
CA LEU A 25 14.89 20.14 0.74
C LEU A 25 14.42 19.83 -0.69
N LEU A 26 13.46 20.59 -1.22
CA LEU A 26 12.97 20.42 -2.59
C LEU A 26 14.05 20.62 -3.67
N LYS A 27 15.09 21.41 -3.39
CA LYS A 27 16.26 21.55 -4.29
C LYS A 27 17.17 20.32 -4.29
N LYS A 28 17.16 19.54 -3.21
CA LYS A 28 18.00 18.33 -3.04
C LYS A 28 17.31 17.07 -3.59
N VAL A 29 16.02 17.12 -3.88
CA VAL A 29 15.29 16.00 -4.49
C VAL A 29 15.60 15.96 -6.00
N PRO A 30 16.13 14.86 -6.53
CA PRO A 30 16.34 14.70 -7.97
C PRO A 30 15.00 14.74 -8.71
N LYS A 31 14.95 15.49 -9.81
CA LYS A 31 13.73 15.62 -10.63
C LYS A 31 13.41 14.30 -11.32
N LEU A 32 12.13 13.93 -11.32
CA LEU A 32 11.61 12.71 -11.94
C LEU A 32 11.88 12.63 -13.45
N ASP A 33 12.03 13.78 -14.12
CA ASP A 33 12.34 13.88 -15.55
C ASP A 33 13.64 13.15 -15.95
N ASN A 34 14.57 12.94 -15.00
CA ASN A 34 15.81 12.21 -15.27
C ASN A 34 15.67 10.68 -15.24
N TYR A 35 14.57 10.16 -14.69
CA TYR A 35 14.34 8.72 -14.59
C TYR A 35 13.65 8.14 -15.83
N PHE A 36 12.91 8.96 -16.57
CA PHE A 36 12.22 8.56 -17.79
C PHE A 36 12.92 9.18 -19.01
N LYS A 37 14.05 8.61 -19.41
CA LYS A 37 14.60 8.90 -20.75
C LYS A 37 13.66 8.29 -21.77
N ILE A 38 12.81 9.12 -22.37
CA ILE A 38 12.02 8.75 -23.55
C ILE A 38 13.03 8.34 -24.63
N ALA A 39 13.01 7.07 -25.01
CA ALA A 39 13.81 6.57 -26.12
C ALA A 39 13.49 7.40 -27.39
N PRO A 40 14.49 7.72 -28.23
CA PRO A 40 14.26 8.49 -29.44
C PRO A 40 13.23 7.75 -30.31
N LYS A 41 12.15 8.46 -30.65
CA LYS A 41 11.05 7.96 -31.48
C LYS A 41 11.58 7.61 -32.87
N THR A 42 11.76 6.33 -33.15
CA THR A 42 11.63 5.82 -34.52
C THR A 42 10.14 5.80 -34.85
N SER A 43 9.80 6.52 -35.90
CA SER A 43 8.46 6.74 -36.43
C SER A 43 7.79 5.45 -36.95
N GLU A 44 6.47 5.42 -36.80
CA GLU A 44 5.48 4.46 -37.36
C GLU A 44 5.43 3.11 -36.61
N THR A 45 4.31 2.58 -36.11
CA THR A 45 2.90 2.55 -36.58
C THR A 45 1.91 2.20 -35.45
N ASN A 46 0.69 2.75 -35.56
CA ASN A 46 -0.63 2.26 -35.14
C ASN A 46 -0.90 1.87 -33.66
N LEU A 47 -1.69 2.73 -33.01
CA LEU A 47 -2.40 2.46 -31.76
C LEU A 47 -3.51 1.43 -31.99
N ILE A 48 -3.42 0.26 -31.37
CA ILE A 48 -4.56 -0.61 -31.12
C ILE A 48 -4.99 -0.38 -29.67
N GLN A 49 -6.22 0.11 -29.47
CA GLN A 49 -6.85 0.13 -28.16
C GLN A 49 -7.29 -1.29 -27.79
N PRO A 50 -7.02 -1.80 -26.58
CA PRO A 50 -7.56 -3.08 -26.16
C PRO A 50 -9.02 -2.90 -25.73
N HIS A 51 -9.92 -3.53 -26.50
CA HIS A 51 -11.29 -3.82 -26.08
C HIS A 51 -11.23 -4.95 -25.05
N MET A 52 -11.84 -4.77 -23.88
CA MET A 52 -12.02 -5.85 -22.90
C MET A 52 -13.17 -6.74 -23.37
N GLU A 53 -12.88 -8.02 -23.61
CA GLU A 53 -13.83 -9.12 -23.53
C GLU A 53 -13.18 -10.20 -22.67
N ASP A 54 -13.98 -10.74 -21.75
CA ASP A 54 -13.59 -11.73 -20.75
C ASP A 54 -13.31 -13.08 -21.43
N GLU A 55 -12.04 -13.44 -21.59
CA GLU A 55 -11.65 -14.84 -21.86
C GLU A 55 -10.81 -15.41 -20.72
N GLU A 56 -11.27 -16.58 -20.28
CA GLU A 56 -10.72 -17.44 -19.25
C GLU A 56 -9.29 -17.85 -19.61
N TYR A 57 -8.32 -17.46 -18.78
CA TYR A 57 -6.90 -17.71 -19.03
C TYR A 57 -6.56 -19.19 -18.71
N ASP A 58 -6.60 -20.05 -19.73
CA ASP A 58 -6.08 -21.42 -19.64
C ASP A 58 -4.55 -21.40 -19.62
N ASN A 59 -3.98 -21.80 -18.48
CA ASN A 59 -2.58 -21.59 -18.10
C ASN A 59 -1.62 -22.65 -18.66
N ASN A 60 -1.94 -23.30 -19.79
CA ASN A 60 -1.17 -24.43 -20.31
C ASN A 60 -0.66 -24.30 -21.75
N ASN A 61 -0.78 -23.15 -22.41
CA ASN A 61 -0.23 -23.00 -23.75
C ASN A 61 1.23 -22.51 -23.72
N VAL A 62 2.16 -23.45 -23.56
CA VAL A 62 3.56 -23.24 -23.90
C VAL A 62 3.61 -22.91 -25.40
N ILE A 63 3.84 -21.64 -25.75
CA ILE A 63 4.02 -21.23 -27.15
C ILE A 63 5.35 -21.81 -27.64
N THR A 64 5.27 -22.99 -28.25
CA THR A 64 6.38 -23.59 -29.00
C THR A 64 6.44 -22.94 -30.37
N TYR A 65 7.42 -22.07 -30.60
CA TYR A 65 7.71 -21.55 -31.93
C TYR A 65 8.40 -22.62 -32.77
N SER A 66 7.65 -23.34 -33.61
CA SER A 66 8.21 -24.26 -34.59
C SER A 66 8.83 -23.49 -35.76
N SER A 67 10.15 -23.60 -35.93
CA SER A 67 10.88 -23.02 -37.07
C SER A 67 10.67 -23.85 -38.33
N THR A 68 10.12 -23.24 -39.38
CA THR A 68 10.13 -23.79 -40.74
C THR A 68 11.53 -23.63 -41.36
N SER A 69 12.07 -24.73 -41.86
CA SER A 69 13.38 -24.84 -42.50
C SER A 69 13.41 -24.14 -43.86
N GLY A 70 14.23 -23.08 -43.97
CA GLY A 70 14.64 -22.48 -45.24
C GLY A 70 16.17 -22.48 -45.34
N THR A 71 16.71 -23.18 -46.33
CA THR A 71 18.15 -23.32 -46.60
C THR A 71 18.74 -22.03 -47.19
N GLY A 72 19.63 -21.36 -46.46
CA GLY A 72 20.45 -20.24 -46.93
C GLY A 72 21.61 -19.96 -45.96
N THR A 73 22.84 -19.97 -46.47
CA THR A 73 24.11 -19.94 -45.70
C THR A 73 24.53 -18.53 -45.25
N TRP A 74 24.53 -18.34 -43.92
CA TRP A 74 25.33 -17.46 -43.03
C TRP A 74 25.46 -15.94 -43.27
N SER A 75 24.56 -15.18 -42.63
CA SER A 75 24.83 -13.99 -41.79
C SER A 75 23.58 -13.63 -40.97
N GLU A 76 22.39 -13.95 -41.49
CA GLU A 76 21.10 -13.61 -40.86
C GLU A 76 20.76 -14.42 -39.59
N ASN A 77 21.37 -15.60 -39.39
CA ASN A 77 21.02 -16.46 -38.25
C ASN A 77 21.49 -15.91 -36.90
N SER A 78 22.60 -15.16 -36.87
CA SER A 78 23.08 -14.52 -35.63
C SER A 78 22.13 -13.43 -35.18
N ASP A 79 21.69 -12.59 -36.12
CA ASP A 79 20.77 -11.48 -35.83
C ASP A 79 19.37 -12.00 -35.47
N LYS A 80 18.87 -13.03 -36.17
CA LYS A 80 17.61 -13.71 -35.81
C LYS A 80 17.68 -14.31 -34.40
N ASN A 81 18.77 -14.98 -34.04
CA ASN A 81 18.95 -15.53 -32.70
C ASN A 81 19.09 -14.44 -31.63
N ALA A 82 19.76 -13.32 -31.93
CA ALA A 82 19.87 -12.18 -31.03
C ALA A 82 18.52 -11.48 -30.81
N ILE A 83 17.71 -11.34 -31.87
CA ILE A 83 16.35 -10.80 -31.79
C ILE A 83 15.46 -11.73 -30.95
N VAL A 84 15.48 -13.04 -31.20
CA VAL A 84 14.70 -14.02 -30.42
C VAL A 84 15.12 -14.03 -28.95
N ALA A 85 16.42 -13.99 -28.66
CA ALA A 85 16.92 -13.87 -27.28
C ALA A 85 16.46 -12.58 -26.61
N THR A 86 16.44 -11.47 -27.33
CA THR A 86 15.95 -10.17 -26.82
C THR A 86 14.44 -10.23 -26.53
N ILE A 87 13.64 -10.80 -27.43
CA ILE A 87 12.19 -10.99 -27.23
C ILE A 87 11.94 -11.87 -26.01
N ASN A 88 12.61 -13.02 -25.92
CA ASN A 88 12.46 -13.93 -24.78
C ASN A 88 12.84 -13.26 -23.45
N ASN A 89 13.90 -12.44 -23.44
CA ASN A 89 14.29 -11.67 -22.26
C ASN A 89 13.21 -10.65 -21.87
N VAL A 90 12.64 -9.92 -22.84
CA VAL A 90 11.57 -8.95 -22.58
C VAL A 90 10.31 -9.65 -22.03
N VAL A 91 9.92 -10.77 -22.64
CA VAL A 91 8.78 -11.59 -22.17
C VAL A 91 9.05 -12.09 -20.75
N THR A 92 10.22 -12.68 -20.49
CA THR A 92 10.60 -13.18 -19.16
C THR A 92 10.58 -12.08 -18.10
N VAL A 93 11.10 -10.88 -18.43
CA VAL A 93 11.05 -9.72 -17.53
C VAL A 93 9.61 -9.28 -17.28
N GLY A 94 8.77 -9.28 -18.31
CA GLY A 94 7.34 -8.98 -18.20
C GLY A 94 6.59 -9.97 -17.31
N ASP A 95 6.84 -11.26 -17.46
CA ASP A 95 6.21 -12.33 -16.68
C ASP A 95 6.64 -12.28 -15.22
N ASN A 96 7.93 -12.05 -14.96
CA ASN A 96 8.46 -11.88 -13.61
C ASN A 96 7.87 -10.64 -12.92
N LEU A 97 7.79 -9.51 -13.64
CA LEU A 97 7.18 -8.30 -13.11
C LEU A 97 5.70 -8.52 -12.79
N SER A 98 4.96 -9.15 -13.70
CA SER A 98 3.54 -9.46 -13.53
C SER A 98 3.31 -10.37 -12.32
N SER A 99 4.11 -11.43 -12.21
CA SER A 99 4.06 -12.38 -11.09
C SER A 99 4.34 -11.69 -9.75
N GLU A 100 5.34 -10.82 -9.69
CA GLU A 100 5.67 -10.08 -8.47
C GLU A 100 4.60 -9.04 -8.10
N LEU A 101 4.00 -8.37 -9.10
CA LEU A 101 2.88 -7.45 -8.87
C LEU A 101 1.64 -8.17 -8.36
N ILE A 102 1.30 -9.33 -8.93
CA ILE A 102 0.20 -10.18 -8.47
C ILE A 102 0.47 -10.64 -7.03
N ARG A 103 1.67 -11.13 -6.75
CA ARG A 103 2.08 -11.56 -5.41
C ARG A 103 1.95 -10.42 -4.38
N ARG A 104 2.39 -9.21 -4.71
CA ARG A 104 2.23 -8.03 -3.85
C ARG A 104 0.77 -7.63 -3.65
N LYS A 105 -0.04 -7.66 -4.72
CA LYS A 105 -1.49 -7.40 -4.63
C LYS A 105 -2.14 -8.35 -3.62
N ILE A 106 -1.90 -9.66 -3.74
CA ILE A 106 -2.45 -10.66 -2.83
C ILE A 106 -1.98 -10.41 -1.39
N ALA A 107 -0.70 -10.07 -1.20
CA ALA A 107 -0.17 -9.76 0.13
C ALA A 107 -0.86 -8.54 0.76
N TYR A 108 -1.07 -7.46 -0.01
CA TYR A 108 -1.75 -6.26 0.46
C TYR A 108 -3.24 -6.48 0.70
N GLU A 109 -3.92 -7.24 -0.17
CA GLU A 109 -5.31 -7.64 0.04
C GLU A 109 -5.46 -8.46 1.32
N ARG A 110 -4.53 -9.39 1.59
CA ARG A 110 -4.52 -10.14 2.84
C ARG A 110 -4.43 -9.23 4.06
N VAL A 111 -3.45 -8.30 4.08
CA VAL A 111 -3.29 -7.36 5.20
C VAL A 111 -4.53 -6.45 5.33
N SER A 112 -5.05 -5.95 4.22
CA SER A 112 -6.25 -5.10 4.20
C SER A 112 -7.47 -5.85 4.72
N ASN A 113 -7.67 -7.11 4.33
CA ASN A 113 -8.82 -7.91 4.76
C ASN A 113 -8.70 -8.31 6.23
N THR A 114 -7.49 -8.62 6.71
CA THR A 114 -7.28 -9.02 8.11
C THR A 114 -7.41 -7.85 9.08
N PHE A 115 -6.83 -6.69 8.76
CA PHE A 115 -6.75 -5.57 9.70
C PHE A 115 -7.76 -4.46 9.40
N GLY A 116 -8.25 -4.34 8.15
CA GLY A 116 -8.99 -3.18 7.67
C GLY A 116 -10.20 -2.78 8.51
N PHE A 117 -10.86 -3.75 9.16
CA PHE A 117 -12.00 -3.49 10.05
C PHE A 117 -11.66 -2.53 11.20
N MET A 118 -10.41 -2.51 11.69
CA MET A 118 -9.97 -1.63 12.78
C MET A 118 -10.11 -0.16 12.42
N GLY A 119 -9.93 0.19 11.14
CA GLY A 119 -10.16 1.56 10.65
C GLY A 119 -11.63 1.99 10.68
N SER A 120 -12.53 1.02 10.63
CA SER A 120 -13.97 1.20 10.52
C SER A 120 -14.72 0.92 11.83
N LEU A 121 -14.03 0.78 12.96
CA LEU A 121 -14.62 0.42 14.27
C LEU A 121 -15.85 1.27 14.64
N CYS A 122 -15.84 2.58 14.35
CA CYS A 122 -16.97 3.46 14.66
C CYS A 122 -18.25 3.13 13.86
N ASN A 123 -18.11 2.51 12.69
CA ASN A 123 -19.17 2.27 11.72
C ASN A 123 -19.66 0.82 11.72
N LEU A 124 -18.91 -0.09 12.35
CA LEU A 124 -19.29 -1.50 12.49
C LEU A 124 -20.18 -1.71 13.71
N SER A 125 -21.10 -2.66 13.63
CA SER A 125 -21.82 -3.19 14.79
C SER A 125 -20.91 -4.05 15.66
N ASP A 126 -21.27 -4.25 16.94
CA ASP A 126 -20.43 -5.03 17.85
C ASP A 126 -20.28 -6.49 17.39
N ASN A 127 -21.33 -7.08 16.83
CA ASN A 127 -21.28 -8.42 16.24
C ASN A 127 -20.30 -8.50 15.05
N GLN A 128 -20.30 -7.50 14.16
CA GLN A 128 -19.33 -7.45 13.06
C GLN A 128 -17.90 -7.35 13.58
N ILE A 129 -17.68 -6.54 14.63
CA ILE A 129 -16.35 -6.42 15.26
C ILE A 129 -15.93 -7.75 15.87
N SER A 130 -16.81 -8.47 16.56
CA SER A 130 -16.50 -9.78 17.11
C SER A 130 -16.09 -10.79 16.02
N ILE A 131 -16.77 -10.81 14.88
CA ILE A 131 -16.45 -11.71 13.77
C ILE A 131 -15.07 -11.36 13.17
N GLU A 132 -14.84 -10.10 12.84
CA GLU A 132 -13.57 -9.68 12.22
C GLU A 132 -12.39 -9.80 13.19
N ALA A 133 -12.60 -9.45 14.47
CA ALA A 133 -11.59 -9.63 15.51
C ALA A 133 -11.25 -11.10 15.73
N ALA A 134 -12.22 -12.01 15.66
CA ALA A 134 -11.97 -13.45 15.75
C ALA A 134 -11.13 -13.95 14.58
N ASN A 135 -11.38 -13.47 13.35
CA ASN A 135 -10.58 -13.83 12.17
C ASN A 135 -9.11 -13.39 12.32
N LEU A 136 -8.89 -12.17 12.81
CA LEU A 136 -7.56 -11.64 13.07
C LEU A 136 -6.89 -12.43 14.21
N TRP A 137 -7.58 -12.65 15.33
CA TRP A 137 -7.09 -13.44 16.46
C TRP A 137 -6.69 -14.86 16.04
N GLN A 138 -7.46 -15.53 15.20
CA GLN A 138 -7.13 -16.87 14.71
C GLN A 138 -5.81 -16.90 13.93
N SER A 139 -5.47 -15.81 13.23
CA SER A 139 -4.22 -15.68 12.47
C SER A 139 -3.01 -15.34 13.36
N TYR A 140 -3.24 -14.78 14.56
CA TYR A 140 -2.21 -14.26 15.48
C TYR A 140 -2.50 -14.66 16.94
N GLN A 141 -2.91 -15.92 17.15
CA GLN A 141 -3.39 -16.43 18.44
C GLN A 141 -2.33 -16.47 19.55
N TYR A 142 -1.05 -16.31 19.20
CA TYR A 142 0.07 -16.31 20.15
C TYR A 142 0.49 -14.88 20.52
N GLU A 143 0.13 -13.91 19.70
CA GLU A 143 0.41 -12.50 19.89
C GLU A 143 -0.78 -11.75 20.49
N LEU A 144 -2.00 -12.26 20.32
CA LEU A 144 -3.23 -11.64 20.80
C LEU A 144 -3.97 -12.51 21.80
N ASP A 145 -4.44 -11.87 22.87
CA ASP A 145 -5.26 -12.52 23.88
C ASP A 145 -6.70 -12.73 23.40
N ARG A 146 -7.41 -13.65 24.06
CA ARG A 146 -8.80 -14.01 23.73
C ARG A 146 -9.78 -12.85 23.87
N ASP A 147 -9.43 -11.85 24.69
CA ASP A 147 -10.27 -10.68 24.97
C ASP A 147 -10.11 -9.58 23.90
N PHE A 148 -9.38 -9.83 22.80
CA PHE A 148 -9.15 -8.85 21.73
C PHE A 148 -10.46 -8.28 21.13
N ALA A 149 -11.49 -9.12 20.98
CA ALA A 149 -12.78 -8.70 20.45
C ALA A 149 -13.47 -7.68 21.38
N GLU A 150 -13.57 -8.00 22.67
CA GLU A 150 -14.09 -7.11 23.70
C GLU A 150 -13.29 -5.79 23.76
N GLU A 151 -11.96 -5.88 23.68
CA GLU A 151 -11.09 -4.71 23.69
C GLU A 151 -11.37 -3.78 22.50
N CYS A 152 -11.57 -4.33 21.29
CA CYS A 152 -11.96 -3.58 20.10
C CYS A 152 -13.33 -2.89 20.27
N ILE A 153 -14.31 -3.59 20.84
CA ILE A 153 -15.65 -3.04 21.10
C ILE A 153 -15.57 -1.90 22.11
N GLN A 154 -14.83 -2.05 23.20
CA GLN A 154 -14.65 -0.98 24.19
C GLN A 154 -13.94 0.23 23.57
N PHE A 155 -12.88 -0.02 22.81
CA PHE A 155 -12.11 1.04 22.17
C PHE A 155 -12.89 1.79 21.09
N LYS A 156 -13.81 1.13 20.38
CA LYS A 156 -14.78 1.80 19.49
C LYS A 156 -15.52 2.94 20.19
N TYR A 157 -15.95 2.74 21.44
CA TYR A 157 -16.65 3.80 22.19
C TYR A 157 -15.73 4.95 22.56
N VAL A 158 -14.45 4.69 22.84
CA VAL A 158 -13.43 5.74 23.00
C VAL A 158 -13.30 6.57 21.73
N LEU A 159 -13.21 5.92 20.56
CA LEU A 159 -13.13 6.60 19.28
C LEU A 159 -14.39 7.44 18.99
N LYS A 160 -15.59 6.92 19.31
CA LYS A 160 -16.84 7.67 19.15
C LYS A 160 -16.89 8.91 20.02
N ALA A 161 -16.53 8.81 21.30
CA ALA A 161 -16.48 9.95 22.22
C ALA A 161 -15.51 11.05 21.70
N LEU A 162 -14.35 10.65 21.16
CA LEU A 162 -13.41 11.60 20.56
C LEU A 162 -13.98 12.30 19.31
N LYS A 163 -14.76 11.61 18.47
CA LYS A 163 -15.41 12.25 17.31
C LYS A 163 -16.41 13.31 17.76
N GLU A 164 -17.20 13.00 18.79
CA GLU A 164 -18.19 13.92 19.36
C GLU A 164 -17.53 15.17 19.96
N GLU A 165 -16.42 15.02 20.69
CA GLU A 165 -15.68 16.13 21.31
C GLU A 165 -15.08 17.09 20.27
N ASN A 166 -14.54 16.56 19.17
CA ASN A 166 -13.84 17.38 18.19
C ASN A 166 -14.78 18.13 17.23
N LYS A 167 -16.11 17.92 17.32
CA LYS A 167 -17.11 18.49 16.40
C LYS A 167 -16.63 18.44 14.95
N GLU A 168 -15.99 17.33 14.57
CA GLU A 168 -15.48 17.16 13.21
C GLU A 168 -16.69 16.97 12.29
N GLU A 169 -17.22 18.09 11.78
CA GLU A 169 -18.24 18.14 10.72
C GLU A 169 -17.68 17.63 9.37
N ASN A 170 -16.41 17.19 9.32
CA ASN A 170 -15.70 16.77 8.12
C ASN A 170 -15.52 15.25 8.02
N LYS A 171 -16.40 14.62 7.25
CA LYS A 171 -16.24 13.59 6.18
C LYS A 171 -15.30 12.38 6.32
N GLU A 172 -14.36 12.30 7.27
CA GLU A 172 -13.60 11.06 7.47
C GLU A 172 -14.43 10.09 8.32
N GLU A 173 -15.18 9.24 7.62
CA GLU A 173 -15.98 8.19 8.24
C GLU A 173 -15.10 7.20 9.03
N ASN A 174 -13.86 6.98 8.58
CA ASN A 174 -12.96 5.97 9.11
C ASN A 174 -11.67 6.56 9.67
N TYR A 175 -11.17 5.95 10.75
CA TYR A 175 -9.80 6.14 11.19
C TYR A 175 -8.87 5.32 10.29
N ASN A 176 -7.66 5.81 10.05
CA ASN A 176 -6.59 4.95 9.53
C ASN A 176 -5.77 4.38 10.68
N MET A 177 -5.00 3.31 10.44
CA MET A 177 -4.23 2.63 11.48
C MET A 177 -3.27 3.57 12.22
N ALA A 178 -2.63 4.49 11.50
CA ALA A 178 -1.69 5.45 12.10
C ALA A 178 -2.40 6.41 13.07
N LYS A 179 -3.60 6.86 12.73
CA LYS A 179 -4.44 7.69 13.62
C LYS A 179 -4.86 6.92 14.86
N ILE A 180 -5.22 5.64 14.73
CA ILE A 180 -5.58 4.79 15.89
C ILE A 180 -4.39 4.68 16.84
N LEU A 181 -3.21 4.35 16.31
CA LEU A 181 -1.98 4.27 17.10
C LEU A 181 -1.62 5.60 17.76
N GLN A 182 -1.83 6.71 17.04
CA GLN A 182 -1.64 8.05 17.60
C GLN A 182 -2.60 8.33 18.74
N VAL A 183 -3.87 7.90 18.65
CA VAL A 183 -4.86 8.03 19.72
C VAL A 183 -4.41 7.28 20.98
N LEU A 184 -4.02 6.00 20.86
CA LEU A 184 -3.52 5.20 21.97
C LEU A 184 -2.38 5.88 22.72
N ARG A 185 -1.38 6.37 21.96
CA ARG A 185 -0.18 7.02 22.49
C ARG A 185 -0.49 8.39 23.10
N ARG A 186 -1.33 9.20 22.43
CA ARG A 186 -1.71 10.54 22.89
C ARG A 186 -2.51 10.49 24.19
N LEU A 187 -3.46 9.57 24.29
CA LEU A 187 -4.27 9.37 25.49
C LEU A 187 -3.55 8.56 26.58
N LYS A 188 -2.42 7.94 26.26
CA LYS A 188 -1.63 7.08 27.17
C LYS A 188 -2.43 5.89 27.72
N ILE A 189 -3.27 5.32 26.87
CA ILE A 189 -4.17 4.20 27.20
C ILE A 189 -3.68 2.85 26.64
N VAL A 190 -2.42 2.76 26.19
CA VAL A 190 -1.82 1.52 25.68
C VAL A 190 -1.92 0.38 26.70
N ALA A 191 -1.71 0.65 27.99
CA ALA A 191 -1.83 -0.35 29.03
C ALA A 191 -3.29 -0.82 29.27
N THR A 192 -4.28 -0.02 28.85
CA THR A 192 -5.71 -0.38 28.91
C THR A 192 -6.15 -1.14 27.67
N TYR A 193 -5.51 -0.88 26.53
CA TYR A 193 -5.79 -1.51 25.25
C TYR A 193 -4.51 -2.15 24.65
N PRO A 194 -3.94 -3.17 25.31
CA PRO A 194 -2.69 -3.80 24.88
C PRO A 194 -2.83 -4.65 23.61
N ASN A 195 -3.97 -5.31 23.39
CA ASN A 195 -4.17 -6.14 22.19
C ASN A 195 -4.34 -5.26 20.94
N ILE A 196 -4.96 -4.08 21.08
CA ILE A 196 -5.07 -3.12 19.97
C ILE A 196 -3.69 -2.57 19.61
N ASP A 197 -2.85 -2.22 20.59
CA ASP A 197 -1.48 -1.78 20.32
C ASP A 197 -0.68 -2.89 19.62
N THR A 198 -0.79 -4.13 20.11
CA THR A 198 -0.13 -5.30 19.52
C THR A 198 -0.60 -5.55 18.09
N ALA A 199 -1.91 -5.55 17.83
CA ALA A 199 -2.47 -5.71 16.49
C ALA A 199 -1.99 -4.61 15.52
N LEU A 200 -1.88 -3.37 15.98
CA LEU A 200 -1.35 -2.27 15.17
C LEU A 200 0.15 -2.45 14.88
N ASN A 201 0.94 -2.90 15.85
CA ASN A 201 2.36 -3.19 15.63
C ASN A 201 2.53 -4.30 14.58
N ILE A 202 1.76 -5.39 14.68
CA ILE A 202 1.73 -6.46 13.67
C ILE A 202 1.35 -5.91 12.29
N PHE A 203 0.35 -5.02 12.21
CA PHE A 203 -0.03 -4.37 10.95
C PHE A 203 1.13 -3.56 10.35
N PHE A 204 1.82 -2.76 11.15
CA PHE A 204 2.93 -1.94 10.68
C PHE A 204 4.15 -2.77 10.26
N ASP A 205 4.42 -3.88 10.95
CA ASP A 205 5.48 -4.82 10.56
C ASP A 205 5.16 -5.51 9.22
N ASN A 206 3.89 -5.85 8.99
CA ASN A 206 3.44 -6.46 7.74
C ASN A 206 3.41 -5.49 6.54
N THR A 207 3.35 -4.18 6.78
CA THR A 207 3.28 -3.16 5.72
C THR A 207 4.61 -2.46 5.45
N GLY A 208 5.65 -2.74 6.26
CA GLY A 208 6.96 -2.08 6.20
C GLY A 208 8.03 -2.72 5.30
N ASN A 209 7.71 -3.79 4.56
CA ASN A 209 8.65 -4.53 3.69
C ASN A 209 8.44 -4.24 2.19
#